data_AF-A0A7X5SBC7-F1
#
_entry.id   AF-A0A7X5SBC7-F1
#
_cell.length_a   1.000
_cell.length_b   1.000
_cell.length_c   1.000
_cell.angle_alpha   90.00
_cell.angle_beta   90.00
_cell.angle_gamma   90.00
#
_symmetry.space_group_name_H-M   'P 1'
#
loop_
_entity.id
_entity.type
_entity.pdbx_description
1 polymer ?
#
loop_
_entity_poly.entity_id
_entity_poly.type
_entity_poly.pdbx_seq_one_letter_code
_entity_poly.pdbx_strand_id
1 'polypeptide(L)'
;LATFLTVTLGKSLAAFVIVRAFGHPTGTALTISTSLAQIGEFSFILAGLGVQLAILPETGRDLILAGALLSIIANPFLFSWLDRWQARQAQDAPAAVEPELPPGPPLPLDGHAIVIGYGRVGSALAQLLRSRGVPVLVI
;
A
#
# COMPACT_ATOMS: atom_id res chain seq x y z
N LEU A 1 -2.33 -16.73 -18.05
CA LEU A 1 -2.16 -17.43 -16.75
C LEU A 1 -0.74 -17.30 -16.21
N ALA A 2 0.30 -17.67 -16.98
CA ALA A 2 1.70 -17.56 -16.54
C ALA A 2 2.10 -16.14 -16.11
N THR A 3 1.78 -15.10 -16.90
CA THR A 3 2.05 -13.69 -16.56
C THR A 3 1.38 -13.25 -15.26
N PHE A 4 0.14 -13.68 -15.04
CA PHE A 4 -0.61 -13.42 -13.82
C PHE A 4 0.06 -14.08 -12.62
N LEU A 5 0.37 -15.38 -12.70
CA LEU A 5 1.03 -16.11 -11.63
C LEU A 5 2.42 -15.54 -11.31
N THR A 6 3.22 -15.18 -12.31
CA THR A 6 4.54 -14.58 -12.10
C THR A 6 4.46 -13.23 -11.40
N VAL A 7 3.52 -12.37 -11.79
CA VAL A 7 3.39 -11.05 -11.16
C VAL A 7 2.80 -11.16 -9.76
N THR A 8 1.73 -11.95 -9.58
CA THR A 8 1.02 -12.00 -8.29
C THR A 8 1.74 -12.89 -7.27
N LEU A 9 2.30 -14.03 -7.66
CA LEU A 9 3.04 -14.91 -6.74
C LEU A 9 4.52 -14.53 -6.69
N GLY A 10 5.16 -14.27 -7.83
CA GLY A 10 6.60 -14.00 -7.87
C GLY A 10 6.99 -12.72 -7.14
N LYS A 11 6.29 -11.60 -7.38
CA LYS A 11 6.58 -10.32 -6.72
C LYS A 11 6.28 -10.38 -5.23
N SER A 12 5.15 -10.95 -4.84
CA SER A 12 4.74 -11.06 -3.45
C SER A 12 5.67 -11.99 -2.66
N LEU A 13 6.08 -13.12 -3.25
CA LEU A 13 7.03 -14.04 -2.63
C LEU A 13 8.42 -13.40 -2.50
N ALA A 14 8.91 -12.71 -3.54
CA ALA A 14 10.16 -11.98 -3.48
C ALA A 14 10.14 -10.90 -2.39
N ALA A 15 9.06 -10.11 -2.32
CA ALA A 15 8.88 -9.10 -1.27
C ALA A 15 8.88 -9.72 0.14
N PHE A 16 8.17 -10.83 0.33
CA PHE A 16 8.12 -11.54 1.61
C PHE A 16 9.51 -12.04 2.02
N VAL A 17 10.23 -12.69 1.09
CA VAL A 17 11.59 -13.23 1.34
C VAL A 17 12.57 -12.10 1.67
N ILE A 18 12.52 -10.98 0.95
CA ILE A 18 13.37 -9.81 1.21
C ILE A 18 13.10 -9.30 2.62
N VAL A 19 11.85 -8.98 2.97
CA VAL A 19 11.53 -8.40 4.28
C VAL A 19 11.92 -9.34 5.44
N ARG A 20 11.76 -10.66 5.26
CA ARG A 20 12.25 -11.66 6.22
C ARG A 20 13.78 -11.72 6.30
N ALA A 21 14.49 -11.59 5.19
CA ALA A 21 15.96 -11.56 5.18
C ALA A 21 16.52 -10.33 5.92
N PHE A 22 15.78 -9.22 5.94
CA PHE A 22 16.09 -8.03 6.75
C PHE A 22 15.69 -8.16 8.23
N GLY A 23 15.19 -9.32 8.68
CA GLY A 23 14.93 -9.61 10.09
C GLY A 23 13.61 -9.09 10.63
N HIS A 24 12.69 -8.62 9.77
CA HIS A 24 11.40 -8.12 10.22
C HIS A 24 10.42 -9.24 10.62
N PRO A 25 9.49 -8.97 11.56
CA PRO A 25 8.46 -9.93 11.99
C PRO A 25 7.59 -10.41 10.82
N THR A 26 7.06 -11.64 10.95
CA THR A 26 6.21 -12.26 9.91
C THR A 26 4.97 -11.43 9.57
N GLY A 27 4.36 -10.76 10.55
CA GLY A 27 3.23 -9.84 10.33
C GLY A 27 3.62 -8.69 9.40
N THR A 28 4.73 -7.99 9.68
CA THR A 28 5.26 -6.91 8.84
C THR A 28 5.59 -7.41 7.44
N ALA A 29 6.24 -8.58 7.32
CA ALA A 29 6.58 -9.17 6.03
C ALA A 29 5.35 -9.50 5.18
N LEU A 30 4.28 -10.02 5.80
CA LEU A 30 3.02 -10.31 5.13
C LEU A 30 2.27 -9.05 4.72
N THR A 31 2.23 -8.01 5.56
CA THR A 31 1.58 -6.75 5.22
C THR A 31 2.27 -6.10 4.02
N ILE A 32 3.60 -6.05 4.01
CA ILE A 32 4.38 -5.47 2.90
C ILE A 32 4.21 -6.30 1.63
N SER A 33 4.33 -7.63 1.72
CA SER A 33 4.20 -8.50 0.55
C SER A 33 2.80 -8.44 -0.07
N THR A 34 1.76 -8.42 0.76
CA THR A 34 0.37 -8.29 0.30
C THR A 34 0.10 -6.93 -0.32
N SER A 35 0.64 -5.85 0.26
CA SER A 35 0.54 -4.50 -0.32
C SER A 35 1.21 -4.39 -1.70
N LEU A 36 2.28 -5.15 -1.93
CA LEU A 36 3.02 -5.17 -3.19
C LEU A 36 2.47 -6.17 -4.23
N ALA A 37 1.52 -7.03 -3.83
CA ALA A 37 0.93 -8.07 -4.67
C ALA A 37 0.10 -7.51 -5.82
N GLN A 38 -0.43 -6.29 -5.65
CA GLN A 38 -1.25 -5.62 -6.64
C GLN A 38 -0.38 -4.98 -7.75
N ILE A 39 -0.85 -5.09 -8.99
CA ILE A 39 -0.32 -4.29 -10.11
C ILE A 39 -0.71 -2.82 -9.92
N GLY A 40 0.29 -1.94 -9.98
CA GLY A 40 0.11 -0.49 -9.85
C GLY A 40 -0.14 0.20 -11.20
N GLU A 41 -0.62 1.44 -11.16
CA GLU A 41 -1.03 2.21 -12.35
C GLU A 41 0.12 2.42 -13.36
N PHE A 42 1.35 2.52 -12.88
CA PHE A 42 2.54 2.66 -13.72
C PHE A 42 2.76 1.49 -14.68
N SER A 43 2.29 0.28 -14.34
CA SER A 43 2.38 -0.87 -15.25
C SER A 43 1.52 -0.69 -16.50
N PHE A 44 0.40 0.02 -16.42
CA PHE A 44 -0.43 0.34 -17.59
C PHE A 44 0.24 1.36 -18.51
N ILE A 45 0.88 2.37 -17.91
CA ILE A 45 1.64 3.39 -18.66
C ILE A 45 2.78 2.71 -19.44
N LEU A 46 3.56 1.84 -18.79
CA LEU A 46 4.65 1.10 -19.44
C LEU A 46 4.16 0.14 -20.53
N ALA A 47 3.03 -0.54 -20.31
CA ALA A 47 2.45 -1.40 -21.33
C ALA A 47 2.00 -0.60 -22.57
N GLY A 48 1.37 0.56 -22.35
CA GLY A 48 0.98 1.47 -23.44
C GLY A 48 2.18 2.00 -24.23
N LEU A 49 3.24 2.43 -23.54
CA LEU A 49 4.49 2.87 -24.17
C LEU A 49 5.16 1.72 -24.94
N GLY A 50 5.18 0.51 -24.38
CA GLY A 50 5.75 -0.67 -25.04
C GLY A 50 5.08 -0.99 -26.37
N VAL A 51 3.75 -0.84 -26.45
CA VAL A 51 3.00 -0.99 -27.71
C VAL A 51 3.34 0.11 -28.70
N GLN A 52 3.37 1.38 -28.25
CA GLN A 52 3.73 2.51 -29.12
C GLN A 52 5.13 2.38 -29.73
N LEU A 53 6.08 1.83 -28.97
CA LEU A 53 7.46 1.62 -29.40
C LEU A 53 7.66 0.31 -30.18
N ALA A 54 6.60 -0.44 -30.47
CA ALA A 54 6.63 -1.78 -31.09
C ALA A 54 7.51 -2.81 -30.34
N ILE A 55 7.81 -2.55 -29.07
CA ILE A 55 8.54 -3.46 -28.17
C ILE A 55 7.59 -4.54 -27.63
N LEU A 56 6.32 -4.20 -27.45
CA LEU A 56 5.28 -5.06 -26.93
C LEU A 56 4.16 -5.23 -27.97
N PRO A 57 3.76 -6.46 -28.33
CA PRO A 57 2.56 -6.68 -29.14
C PRO A 57 1.29 -6.31 -28.36
N GLU A 58 0.21 -5.95 -29.06
CA GLU A 58 -1.06 -5.59 -28.41
C GLU A 58 -1.61 -6.70 -27.51
N THR A 59 -1.46 -7.96 -27.93
CA THR A 59 -1.83 -9.12 -27.12
C THR A 59 -1.08 -9.14 -25.78
N GLY A 60 0.16 -8.65 -25.73
CA GLY A 60 0.94 -8.52 -24.51
C GLY A 60 0.36 -7.48 -23.55
N ARG A 61 -0.10 -6.33 -24.08
CA ARG A 61 -0.81 -5.30 -23.30
C ARG A 61 -2.10 -5.86 -22.72
N ASP A 62 -2.86 -6.59 -23.52
CA ASP A 62 -4.14 -7.15 -23.09
C ASP A 62 -3.98 -8.21 -21.99
N LEU A 63 -2.89 -8.99 -22.04
CA LEU A 63 -2.51 -9.90 -20.95
C LEU A 63 -2.11 -9.17 -19.66
N ILE A 64 -1.41 -8.03 -19.75
CA ILE A 64 -1.08 -7.19 -18.59
C ILE A 64 -2.36 -6.60 -17.99
N LEU A 65 -3.26 -6.09 -18.82
CA LEU A 65 -4.55 -5.54 -18.40
C LEU A 65 -5.40 -6.60 -17.69
N ALA A 66 -5.56 -7.77 -18.30
CA ALA A 66 -6.30 -8.88 -17.71
C ALA A 66 -5.68 -9.34 -16.38
N GLY A 67 -4.35 -9.47 -16.32
CA GLY A 67 -3.63 -9.84 -15.11
C GLY A 67 -3.78 -8.80 -14.00
N ALA A 68 -3.74 -7.51 -14.34
CA ALA A 68 -3.91 -6.42 -13.40
C ALA A 68 -5.33 -6.37 -12.82
N LEU A 69 -6.36 -6.50 -13.66
CA LEU A 69 -7.74 -6.54 -13.20
C LEU A 69 -7.98 -7.70 -12.23
N LEU A 70 -7.51 -8.90 -12.57
CA LEU A 70 -7.59 -10.06 -11.69
C LEU A 70 -6.83 -9.84 -10.37
N SER A 71 -5.65 -9.21 -10.43
CA SER A 71 -4.82 -8.91 -9.25
C SER A 71 -5.49 -7.89 -8.33
N ILE A 72 -6.11 -6.84 -8.89
CA ILE A 72 -6.89 -5.84 -8.15
C ILE A 72 -8.10 -6.48 -7.47
N ILE A 73 -8.82 -7.36 -8.17
CA ILE A 73 -9.96 -8.09 -7.59
C ILE A 73 -9.50 -9.04 -6.49
N ALA A 74 -8.37 -9.72 -6.65
CA ALA A 74 -7.84 -10.68 -5.67
C ALA A 74 -7.28 -10.01 -4.41
N ASN A 75 -6.72 -8.79 -4.53
CA ASN A 75 -6.07 -8.09 -3.43
C ASN A 75 -6.92 -7.90 -2.15
N PRO A 76 -8.18 -7.43 -2.21
CA PRO A 76 -9.01 -7.30 -1.00
C PRO A 76 -9.26 -8.63 -0.29
N PHE A 77 -9.35 -9.74 -1.04
CA PHE A 77 -9.50 -11.07 -0.44
C PHE A 77 -8.22 -11.49 0.30
N LEU A 78 -7.05 -11.25 -0.29
CA LEU A 78 -5.75 -11.48 0.34
C LEU A 78 -5.59 -10.66 1.63
N PHE A 79 -5.93 -9.38 1.60
CA PHE A 79 -5.93 -8.52 2.80
C PHE A 79 -6.92 -9.02 3.86
N SER A 80 -8.15 -9.38 3.48
CA SER A 80 -9.14 -9.90 4.44
C SER A 80 -8.69 -11.22 5.09
N TRP A 81 -7.94 -12.05 4.37
CA TRP A 81 -7.37 -13.28 4.90
C TRP A 81 -6.22 -12.98 5.85
N LEU A 82 -5.34 -12.04 5.46
CA LEU A 82 -4.23 -11.59 6.29
C LEU A 82 -4.71 -10.98 7.61
N ASP A 83 -5.70 -10.08 7.58
CA ASP A 83 -6.25 -9.44 8.78
C ASP A 83 -6.79 -10.48 9.78
N ARG A 84 -7.51 -11.49 9.29
CA ARG A 84 -8.00 -12.59 10.13
C ARG A 84 -6.85 -13.41 10.72
N TRP A 85 -5.78 -13.64 9.96
CA TRP A 85 -4.61 -14.39 10.42
C TRP A 85 -3.80 -13.60 11.45
N GLN A 86 -3.66 -12.28 11.28
CA GLN A 86 -3.03 -11.39 12.24
C GLN A 86 -3.86 -11.26 13.52
N ALA A 87 -5.18 -11.10 13.42
CA ALA A 87 -6.08 -11.04 14.56
C ALA A 87 -5.99 -12.29 15.44
N ARG A 88 -5.89 -13.48 14.83
CA ARG A 88 -5.69 -14.74 15.57
C ARG A 88 -4.35 -14.80 16.30
N GLN A 89 -3.26 -14.34 15.69
CA GLN A 89 -1.96 -14.31 16.36
C GLN A 89 -1.83 -13.22 17.42
N ALA A 90 -2.53 -12.10 17.27
CA ALA A 90 -2.57 -11.06 18.28
C ALA A 90 -3.27 -11.54 19.56
N GLN A 91 -4.21 -12.49 19.45
CA GLN A 91 -4.85 -13.13 20.61
C GLN A 91 -3.90 -14.07 21.37
N ASP A 92 -2.89 -14.64 20.69
CA ASP A 92 -1.90 -15.54 21.29
C ASP A 92 -0.63 -14.81 21.75
N ALA A 93 -0.47 -13.52 21.41
CA ALA A 93 0.65 -12.70 21.84
C ALA A 93 0.40 -12.09 23.23
N PRO A 94 1.38 -12.09 24.15
CA PRO A 94 1.28 -11.32 25.39
C PRO A 94 1.03 -9.85 25.01
N ALA A 95 0.03 -9.22 25.63
CA ALA A 95 -0.26 -7.81 25.41
C ALA A 95 1.02 -6.99 25.60
N ALA A 96 1.56 -6.45 24.50
CA ALA A 96 2.67 -5.53 24.57
C ALA A 96 2.17 -4.31 25.33
N VAL A 97 2.84 -3.97 26.43
CA VAL A 97 2.58 -2.75 27.19
C VAL A 97 2.79 -1.59 26.22
N GLU A 98 1.72 -0.95 25.78
CA GLU A 98 1.81 0.27 24.99
C GLU A 98 2.56 1.30 25.84
N PRO A 99 3.70 1.83 25.38
CA PRO A 99 4.35 2.92 26.09
C PRO A 99 3.38 4.09 26.13
N GLU A 100 3.07 4.59 27.34
CA GLU A 100 2.31 5.82 27.52
C GLU A 100 2.98 6.93 26.71
N LEU A 101 2.36 7.31 25.60
CA LEU A 101 2.80 8.43 24.81
C LEU A 101 2.59 9.69 25.65
N PRO A 102 3.60 10.58 25.76
CA PRO A 102 3.42 11.84 26.46
C PRO A 102 2.24 12.60 25.84
N PRO A 103 1.42 13.29 26.66
CA PRO A 103 0.25 13.99 26.16
C PRO A 103 0.68 14.97 25.06
N GLY A 104 0.14 14.74 23.86
CA GLY A 104 0.38 15.59 22.71
C GLY A 104 -0.22 16.99 22.90
N PRO A 105 0.12 17.95 22.02
CA PRO A 105 -0.52 19.26 22.03
C PRO A 105 -2.04 19.10 21.91
N PRO A 106 -2.83 19.99 22.52
CA PRO A 106 -4.29 19.92 22.46
C PRO A 106 -4.75 19.92 21.01
N LEU A 107 -5.37 18.82 20.59
CA LEU A 107 -5.91 18.64 19.25
C LEU A 107 -7.35 19.17 19.23
N PRO A 108 -7.73 20.01 18.24
CA PRO A 108 -9.14 20.27 17.97
C PRO A 108 -9.78 18.91 17.62
N LEU A 109 -10.71 18.41 18.41
CA LEU A 109 -11.28 17.07 18.20
C LEU A 109 -12.16 17.00 16.94
N ASP A 110 -12.72 18.13 16.51
CA ASP A 110 -13.69 18.21 15.43
C ASP A 110 -13.33 19.28 14.39
N GLY A 111 -13.68 19.01 13.13
CA GLY A 111 -13.63 20.01 12.05
C GLY A 111 -12.24 20.36 11.53
N HIS A 112 -11.21 19.55 11.80
CA HIS A 112 -9.84 19.79 11.32
C HIS A 112 -9.41 18.81 10.22
N ALA A 113 -8.42 19.20 9.43
CA ALA A 113 -7.77 18.34 8.45
C ALA A 113 -6.40 17.86 8.97
N ILE A 114 -6.08 16.58 8.78
CA ILE A 114 -4.77 16.00 9.10
C ILE A 114 -3.95 15.91 7.80
N VAL A 115 -2.77 16.51 7.78
CA VAL A 115 -1.82 16.47 6.65
C VAL A 115 -0.61 15.66 7.09
N ILE A 116 -0.40 14.50 6.48
CA ILE A 116 0.76 13.65 6.75
C ILE A 116 1.87 14.03 5.76
N GLY A 117 2.95 14.62 6.29
CA GLY A 117 4.10 15.13 5.56
C GLY A 117 3.95 16.58 5.07
N TYR A 118 4.96 17.42 5.35
CA TYR A 118 4.99 18.85 5.00
C TYR A 118 6.00 19.19 3.88
N GLY A 119 5.99 18.41 2.81
CA GLY A 119 6.83 18.67 1.62
C GLY A 119 6.23 19.72 0.68
N ARG A 120 6.66 19.73 -0.59
CA ARG A 120 6.14 20.66 -1.62
C ARG A 120 4.61 20.62 -1.74
N VAL A 121 4.04 19.42 -1.76
CA VAL A 121 2.59 19.21 -1.90
C VAL A 121 1.88 19.43 -0.57
N GLY A 122 2.40 18.88 0.53
CA GLY A 122 1.80 18.99 1.86
C GLY A 122 1.71 20.44 2.37
N SER A 123 2.74 21.25 2.13
CA SER A 123 2.74 22.67 2.48
C SER A 123 1.73 23.49 1.66
N ALA A 124 1.63 23.23 0.35
CA ALA A 124 0.63 23.89 -0.49
C ALA A 124 -0.81 23.53 -0.06
N LEU A 125 -1.06 22.26 0.26
CA LEU A 125 -2.35 21.79 0.77
C LEU A 125 -2.69 22.39 2.13
N ALA A 126 -1.73 22.41 3.06
CA ALA A 126 -1.92 23.00 4.38
C ALA A 126 -2.23 24.51 4.29
N GLN A 127 -1.56 25.24 3.40
CA GLN A 127 -1.84 26.66 3.16
C GLN A 127 -3.24 26.87 2.57
N LEU A 128 -3.65 26.05 1.62
CA LEU A 128 -4.98 26.12 1.01
C LEU A 128 -6.10 25.83 2.02
N LEU A 129 -5.90 24.84 2.88
CA LEU A 129 -6.87 24.48 3.92
C LEU A 129 -6.98 25.58 4.97
N ARG A 130 -5.84 26.15 5.40
CA ARG A 130 -5.81 27.31 6.31
C ARG A 130 -6.48 28.54 5.71
N SER A 131 -6.28 28.82 4.41
CA SER A 131 -6.91 29.97 3.75
C SER A 131 -8.43 29.82 3.61
N ARG A 132 -8.96 28.60 3.67
CA ARG A 132 -10.40 28.30 3.72
C ARG A 132 -10.95 28.20 5.14
N GLY A 133 -10.17 28.55 6.16
CA GLY A 133 -10.60 28.50 7.55
C GLY A 133 -10.72 27.09 8.12
N VAL A 134 -10.16 26.08 7.46
CA VAL A 134 -10.09 24.71 7.99
C VAL A 134 -8.86 24.61 8.90
N PRO A 135 -9.01 24.30 10.20
CA PRO A 135 -7.88 23.99 11.08
C PRO A 135 -7.07 22.82 10.52
N VAL A 136 -5.74 22.93 10.49
CA VAL A 136 -4.86 21.88 9.94
C VAL A 136 -3.87 21.41 10.98
N LEU A 137 -3.87 20.11 11.23
CA LEU A 137 -2.82 19.39 11.96
C LEU A 137 -1.85 18.78 10.95
N VAL A 138 -0.55 18.96 11.16
CA VAL A 138 0.50 18.37 10.30
C VAL A 138 1.26 17.34 11.12
N ILE A 139 1.41 16.13 10.57
CA ILE A 139 2.17 15.00 11.15
C ILE A 139 3.37 14.70 10.27
#